data_AF-A0A1B0EY65-F1
#
_entry.id   AF-A0A1B0EY65-F1
#
_cell.length_a   1.000
_cell.length_b   1.000
_cell.length_c   1.000
_cell.angle_alpha   90.00
_cell.angle_beta   90.00
_cell.angle_gamma   90.00
#
_symmetry.space_group_name_H-M   'P 1'
#
loop_
_entity.id
_entity.type
_entity.pdbx_description
1 polymer ?
#
loop_
_entity_poly.entity_id
_entity_poly.type
_entity_poly.pdbx_seq_one_letter_code
_entity_poly.pdbx_strand_id
1 'polypeptide(L)'
;MAYGQIGMIQAAAGFFVYFVIMAENGFLPQKLFGIRKMWDSKAVNDLTDSYGQEWTYRDRKTLEFTCHTAFFVSIVVVQWADLIICKTRRNSIVHQGMRNWALNFGLVFETLLAAFLSYCPGMDKGLRMFPL
;
A
#
# COMPACT_ATOMS: atom_id res chain seq x y z
N MET A 1 12.87 -13.67 -14.39
CA MET A 1 11.86 -12.63 -14.68
C MET A 1 11.21 -12.04 -13.41
N ALA A 2 11.34 -12.66 -12.23
CA ALA A 2 10.58 -12.26 -11.03
C ALA A 2 11.15 -11.07 -10.23
N TYR A 3 12.41 -11.10 -9.80
CA TYR A 3 12.89 -10.13 -8.80
C TYR A 3 13.32 -8.77 -9.35
N GLY A 4 13.90 -8.71 -10.55
CA GLY A 4 14.50 -7.48 -11.08
C GLY A 4 13.58 -6.58 -11.91
N GLN A 5 12.50 -7.11 -12.48
CA GLN A 5 11.61 -6.34 -13.37
C GLN A 5 10.24 -6.17 -12.74
N ILE A 6 9.52 -7.27 -12.50
CA ILE A 6 8.17 -7.21 -11.94
C ILE A 6 8.20 -6.75 -10.48
N GLY A 7 9.15 -7.28 -9.68
CA GLY A 7 9.33 -6.85 -8.29
C GLY A 7 9.66 -5.36 -8.15
N MET A 8 10.43 -4.78 -9.08
CA MET A 8 10.74 -3.35 -9.09
C MET A 8 9.51 -2.50 -9.43
N ILE A 9 8.64 -2.97 -10.34
CA ILE A 9 7.37 -2.30 -10.67
C ILE A 9 6.41 -2.37 -9.49
N GLN A 10 6.32 -3.52 -8.81
CA GLN A 10 5.52 -3.68 -7.59
C GLN A 10 6.00 -2.75 -6.47
N ALA A 11 7.31 -2.68 -6.23
CA ALA A 11 7.89 -1.78 -5.25
C ALA A 11 7.60 -0.31 -5.60
N ALA A 12 7.77 0.08 -6.86
CA ALA A 12 7.49 1.43 -7.33
C ALA A 12 6.01 1.82 -7.16
N ALA A 13 5.08 0.90 -7.44
CA ALA A 13 3.65 1.11 -7.22
C ALA A 13 3.32 1.34 -5.73
N GLY A 14 3.89 0.53 -4.84
CA GLY A 14 3.71 0.72 -3.40
C GLY A 14 4.26 2.06 -2.91
N PHE A 15 5.48 2.44 -3.33
CA PHE A 15 6.06 3.74 -2.99
C PHE A 15 5.26 4.91 -3.56
N PHE A 16 4.68 4.75 -4.76
CA PHE A 16 3.82 5.76 -5.36
C PHE A 16 2.60 6.03 -4.48
N VAL A 17 1.87 4.99 -4.07
CA VAL A 17 0.70 5.14 -3.19
C VAL A 17 1.09 5.77 -1.85
N TYR A 18 2.23 5.38 -1.27
CA TYR A 18 2.76 6.00 -0.05
C TYR A 18 2.98 7.51 -0.21
N PHE A 19 3.63 7.94 -1.30
CA PHE A 19 3.89 9.35 -1.55
C PHE A 19 2.62 10.14 -1.84
N VAL A 20 1.64 9.55 -2.54
CA VAL A 20 0.35 10.21 -2.81
C VAL A 20 -0.39 10.50 -1.51
N ILE A 21 -0.56 9.51 -0.63
CA ILE A 21 -1.29 9.70 0.63
C ILE A 21 -0.58 10.70 1.54
N MET A 22 0.75 10.62 1.62
CA MET A 22 1.54 11.60 2.39
C MET A 22 1.39 13.02 1.82
N ALA A 23 1.42 13.18 0.49
CA ALA A 23 1.27 14.47 -0.16
C ALA A 23 -0.14 15.07 0.02
N GLU A 24 -1.18 14.24 -0.07
CA GLU A 24 -2.58 14.65 0.17
C GLU A 24 -2.80 15.11 1.61
N ASN A 25 -2.07 14.52 2.57
CA ASN A 25 -2.08 14.92 3.98
C ASN A 25 -1.04 16.01 4.32
N GLY A 26 -0.47 16.69 3.32
CA GLY A 26 0.41 17.84 3.53
C GLY A 26 1.90 17.54 3.68
N PHE A 27 2.31 16.28 3.68
CA PHE A 27 3.71 15.89 3.66
C PHE A 27 4.19 15.63 2.22
N LEU A 28 4.63 16.69 1.54
CA LEU A 28 5.18 16.57 0.19
C LEU A 28 6.41 15.65 0.16
N PRO A 29 6.65 14.91 -0.95
CA PRO A 29 7.78 13.98 -1.06
C PRO A 29 9.14 14.60 -0.75
N GLN A 30 9.34 15.88 -1.10
CA GLN A 30 10.58 16.60 -0.80
C GLN A 30 10.80 16.81 0.70
N LYS A 31 9.73 17.03 1.47
CA LYS A 31 9.79 17.23 2.93
C LYS A 31 9.92 15.91 3.68
N LEU A 32 9.49 14.78 3.10
CA LEU A 32 9.62 13.45 3.71
C LEU A 32 11.08 12.98 3.87
N PHE A 33 12.02 13.51 3.08
CA PHE A 33 13.42 13.14 3.20
C PHE A 33 14.05 13.77 4.46
N GLY A 34 14.53 12.91 5.37
CA GLY A 34 15.28 13.34 6.57
C GLY A 34 14.43 13.62 7.81
N ILE A 35 13.10 13.62 7.71
CA ILE A 35 12.22 13.91 8.87
C ILE A 35 12.07 12.75 9.86
N ARG A 36 12.57 11.55 9.54
CA ARG A 36 12.37 10.33 10.36
C ARG A 36 12.72 10.51 11.84
N LYS A 37 13.80 11.22 12.17
CA LYS A 37 14.20 11.48 13.57
C LYS A 37 13.15 12.30 14.32
N MET A 38 12.58 13.32 13.67
CA MET A 38 11.52 14.15 14.25
C MET A 38 10.18 13.40 14.22
N TRP A 39 9.95 12.58 13.21
CA TRP A 39 8.75 11.77 13.04
C TRP A 39 8.60 10.71 14.14
N ASP A 40 9.66 9.99 14.48
CA ASP A 40 9.60 8.96 15.53
C ASP A 40 9.71 9.52 16.96
N SER A 41 10.08 10.80 17.11
CA SER A 41 10.18 11.44 18.42
C SER A 41 8.79 11.71 19.01
N LYS A 42 8.54 11.14 20.20
CA LYS A 42 7.32 11.38 21.00
C LYS A 42 7.29 12.76 21.65
N ALA A 43 8.45 13.41 21.76
CA ALA A 43 8.57 14.73 22.40
C ALA A 43 8.13 15.87 21.48
N VAL A 44 8.15 15.66 20.16
CA VAL A 44 7.75 16.64 19.14
C VAL A 44 6.25 16.47 18.87
N ASN A 45 5.44 17.47 19.20
CA ASN A 45 3.99 17.46 18.93
C ASN A 45 3.55 18.59 17.98
N ASP A 46 4.53 19.30 17.44
CA ASP A 46 4.46 20.52 16.66
C ASP A 46 5.19 20.34 15.31
N LEU A 47 5.19 19.12 14.77
CA LEU A 47 5.88 18.86 13.51
C LEU A 47 5.12 19.55 12.37
N THR A 48 5.74 20.55 11.77
CA THR A 48 5.13 21.32 10.69
C THR A 48 5.11 20.53 9.37
N ASP A 49 3.98 20.48 8.67
CA ASP A 49 3.86 19.94 7.31
C ASP A 49 4.29 20.96 6.24
N SER A 50 4.15 20.65 4.95
CA SER A 50 4.50 21.57 3.86
C SER A 50 3.54 22.76 3.71
N TYR A 51 2.35 22.70 4.31
CA TYR A 51 1.32 23.75 4.26
C TYR A 51 1.33 24.66 5.50
N GLY A 52 2.16 24.36 6.51
CA GLY A 52 2.27 25.14 7.73
C GLY A 52 1.40 24.64 8.89
N GLN A 53 0.80 23.45 8.79
CA GLN A 53 0.02 22.83 9.87
C GLN A 53 0.94 22.07 10.83
N GLU A 54 0.63 22.12 12.12
CA GLU A 54 1.33 21.39 13.16
C GLU A 54 0.67 20.02 13.43
N TRP A 55 1.48 18.97 13.45
CA TRP A 55 1.01 17.60 13.61
C TRP A 55 1.48 16.97 14.92
N THR A 56 0.52 16.48 15.71
CA THR A 56 0.81 15.75 16.96
C THR A 56 1.42 14.38 16.68
N TYR A 57 2.13 13.81 17.65
CA TYR A 57 2.70 12.46 17.49
C TYR A 57 1.63 11.41 17.14
N ARG A 58 0.43 11.52 17.72
CA ARG A 58 -0.64 10.53 17.50
C ARG A 58 -1.14 10.59 16.06
N ASP A 59 -1.42 11.78 15.54
CA ASP A 59 -1.96 11.95 14.19
C ASP A 59 -0.95 11.50 13.13
N ARG A 60 0.34 11.78 13.35
CA ARG A 60 1.43 11.31 12.48
C ARG A 60 1.52 9.80 12.43
N LYS A 61 1.44 9.12 13.59
CA LYS A 61 1.45 7.65 13.60
C LYS A 61 0.19 7.06 12.97
N THR A 62 -0.97 7.67 13.15
CA THR A 62 -2.22 7.27 12.45
C THR A 62 -2.06 7.36 10.93
N LEU A 63 -1.51 8.48 10.43
CA LEU A 63 -1.23 8.65 9.01
C LEU A 63 -0.21 7.62 8.49
N GLU A 64 0.85 7.35 9.24
CA GLU A 64 1.85 6.33 8.90
C GLU A 64 1.22 4.92 8.79
N PHE A 65 0.36 4.54 9.73
CA PHE A 65 -0.33 3.25 9.70
C PHE A 65 -1.34 3.16 8.55
N THR A 66 -2.01 4.26 8.23
CA THR A 66 -2.87 4.36 7.03
C THR A 66 -2.04 4.13 5.77
N CYS A 67 -0.85 4.74 5.68
CA CYS A 67 0.07 4.53 4.56
C CYS A 67 0.58 3.08 4.45
N HIS A 68 0.83 2.40 5.57
CA HIS A 68 1.18 0.97 5.55
C HIS A 68 0.04 0.10 5.00
N THR A 69 -1.19 0.41 5.38
CA THR A 69 -2.39 -0.28 4.88
C THR A 69 -2.55 -0.05 3.39
N ALA A 70 -2.40 1.19 2.94
CA ALA A 70 -2.41 1.56 1.54
C ALA A 70 -1.34 0.85 0.70
N PHE A 71 -0.12 0.78 1.23
CA PHE A 71 0.98 0.06 0.60
C PHE A 71 0.64 -1.43 0.46
N PHE A 72 0.07 -2.05 1.51
CA PHE A 72 -0.39 -3.43 1.46
C PHE A 72 -1.46 -3.65 0.39
N VAL A 73 -2.48 -2.80 0.33
CA VAL A 73 -3.53 -2.87 -0.71
C VAL A 73 -2.94 -2.69 -2.11
N SER A 74 -1.97 -1.78 -2.28
CA SER A 74 -1.26 -1.63 -3.55
C SER A 74 -0.53 -2.91 -3.97
N ILE A 75 0.09 -3.64 -3.03
CA ILE A 75 0.73 -4.93 -3.33
C ILE A 75 -0.31 -5.92 -3.85
N VAL A 76 -1.45 -6.05 -3.18
CA VAL A 76 -2.54 -6.97 -3.58
C VAL A 76 -3.03 -6.64 -4.98
N VAL A 77 -3.21 -5.36 -5.31
CA VAL A 77 -3.64 -4.93 -6.65
C VAL A 77 -2.63 -5.34 -7.73
N VAL A 78 -1.33 -5.14 -7.49
CA VAL A 78 -0.31 -5.53 -8.49
C VAL A 78 -0.13 -7.06 -8.55
N GLN A 79 -0.41 -7.80 -7.47
CA GLN A 79 -0.43 -9.26 -7.49
C GLN A 79 -1.49 -9.81 -8.46
N TRP A 80 -2.61 -9.12 -8.67
CA TRP A 80 -3.59 -9.56 -9.67
C TRP A 80 -2.98 -9.63 -11.07
N ALA A 81 -2.23 -8.59 -11.44
CA ALA A 81 -1.54 -8.54 -12.72
C ALA A 81 -0.43 -9.60 -12.80
N ASP A 82 0.32 -9.81 -11.72
CA ASP A 82 1.37 -10.84 -11.66
C ASP A 82 0.80 -12.26 -11.82
N LEU A 83 -0.30 -12.58 -11.15
CA LEU A 83 -1.00 -13.87 -11.28
C LEU A 83 -1.49 -14.10 -12.72
N ILE A 84 -2.01 -13.06 -13.37
CA ILE A 84 -2.48 -13.11 -14.75
C ILE A 84 -1.30 -13.36 -15.71
N ILE A 85 -0.17 -12.69 -15.51
CA ILE A 85 1.03 -12.85 -16.36
C ILE A 85 1.70 -14.20 -16.13
N CYS A 86 1.84 -14.65 -14.88
CA CYS A 86 2.43 -15.94 -14.53
C CYS A 86 1.62 -17.14 -15.06
N LYS A 87 0.32 -16.97 -15.32
CA LYS A 87 -0.55 -18.00 -15.91
C LYS A 87 -0.09 -18.43 -17.30
N THR A 88 0.58 -17.57 -18.07
CA THR A 88 0.94 -17.89 -19.44
C THR A 88 2.36 -17.45 -19.78
N ARG A 89 3.26 -18.43 -19.97
CA ARG A 89 4.69 -18.19 -20.18
C ARG A 89 5.06 -17.81 -21.63
N ARG A 90 4.19 -18.10 -22.61
CA ARG A 90 4.42 -17.82 -24.05
C ARG A 90 3.16 -17.44 -24.84
N ASN A 91 2.03 -18.08 -24.59
CA ASN A 91 0.78 -17.75 -25.27
C ASN A 91 0.18 -16.43 -24.74
N SER A 92 -0.60 -15.74 -25.57
CA SER A 92 -1.39 -14.61 -25.08
C SER A 92 -2.58 -15.09 -24.27
N ILE A 93 -2.92 -14.36 -23.20
CA ILE A 93 -4.11 -14.60 -22.37
C ILE A 93 -5.40 -14.60 -23.22
N VAL A 94 -5.44 -13.81 -24.29
CA VAL A 94 -6.60 -13.73 -25.19
C VAL A 94 -6.82 -15.05 -25.96
N HIS A 95 -5.73 -15.73 -26.35
CA HIS A 95 -5.81 -17.03 -27.01
C HIS A 95 -6.01 -18.19 -26.04
N GLN A 96 -5.47 -18.09 -24.82
CA GLN A 96 -5.53 -19.18 -23.83
C GLN A 96 -6.84 -19.19 -23.01
N GLY A 97 -7.42 -18.01 -22.76
CA GLY A 97 -8.63 -17.83 -21.97
C GLY A 97 -8.45 -18.08 -20.45
N MET A 98 -9.44 -17.67 -19.65
CA MET A 98 -9.44 -17.81 -18.19
C MET A 98 -10.26 -19.03 -17.69
N ARG A 99 -10.00 -20.22 -18.22
CA ARG A 99 -10.75 -21.45 -17.85
C ARG A 99 -10.37 -22.09 -16.51
N ASN A 100 -9.28 -21.65 -15.87
CA ASN A 100 -8.86 -22.19 -14.58
C ASN A 100 -9.71 -21.61 -13.44
N TRP A 101 -10.68 -22.40 -12.95
CA TRP A 101 -11.60 -22.01 -11.90
C TRP A 101 -10.92 -21.77 -10.55
N ALA A 102 -9.92 -22.58 -10.19
CA ALA A 102 -9.16 -22.41 -8.95
C ALA A 102 -8.38 -21.09 -8.92
N LEU A 103 -7.83 -20.65 -10.06
CA LEU A 103 -7.14 -19.36 -10.15
C LEU A 103 -8.11 -18.18 -10.03
N ASN A 104 -9.27 -18.27 -10.68
CA ASN A 104 -10.30 -17.23 -10.60
C ASN A 104 -10.86 -17.12 -9.17
N PHE A 105 -11.03 -18.26 -8.48
CA PHE A 105 -11.40 -18.28 -7.07
C PHE A 105 -10.33 -17.64 -6.18
N GLY A 106 -9.04 -17.96 -6.42
CA GLY A 106 -7.92 -17.37 -5.69
C GLY A 106 -7.89 -15.84 -5.76
N LEU A 107 -8.08 -15.26 -6.95
CA LEU A 107 -8.17 -13.80 -7.15
C LEU A 107 -9.30 -13.16 -6.34
N VAL A 108 -10.50 -13.76 -6.37
CA VAL A 108 -11.65 -13.25 -5.62
C VAL A 108 -11.42 -13.38 -4.12
N PHE A 109 -10.90 -14.51 -3.67
CA PHE A 109 -10.60 -14.76 -2.26
C PHE A 109 -9.54 -13.76 -1.73
N GLU A 110 -8.48 -13.52 -2.48
CA GLU A 110 -7.43 -12.57 -2.13
C GLU A 110 -7.99 -11.14 -1.99
N THR A 111 -8.84 -10.74 -2.94
CA THR A 111 -9.54 -9.44 -2.92
C THR A 111 -10.43 -9.30 -1.68
N LEU A 112 -11.22 -10.33 -1.39
CA LEU A 112 -12.11 -10.35 -0.22
C LEU A 112 -11.33 -10.35 1.09
N LEU A 113 -10.19 -11.06 1.15
CA LEU A 113 -9.32 -11.06 2.31
C LEU A 113 -8.69 -9.69 2.54
N ALA A 114 -8.20 -9.03 1.47
CA ALA A 114 -7.64 -7.69 1.57
C ALA A 114 -8.69 -6.65 2.00
N ALA A 115 -9.91 -6.74 1.46
CA ALA A 115 -11.02 -5.90 1.88
C ALA A 115 -11.42 -6.18 3.35
N PHE A 116 -11.51 -7.44 3.75
CA PHE A 116 -11.78 -7.83 5.13
C PHE A 116 -10.69 -7.30 6.08
N LEU A 117 -9.42 -7.44 5.72
CA LEU A 117 -8.30 -6.94 6.52
C LEU A 117 -8.29 -5.41 6.63
N SER A 118 -8.68 -4.69 5.58
CA SER A 118 -8.67 -3.22 5.56
C SER A 118 -9.88 -2.60 6.27
N TYR A 119 -11.05 -3.23 6.19
CA TYR A 119 -12.31 -2.64 6.66
C TYR A 119 -12.92 -3.29 7.91
N CYS A 120 -12.38 -4.42 8.41
CA CYS A 120 -12.95 -5.03 9.61
C CYS A 120 -12.58 -4.26 10.89
N PRO A 121 -13.60 -3.83 11.66
CA PRO A 121 -13.39 -3.09 12.89
C PRO A 121 -12.70 -3.98 13.94
N GLY A 122 -11.54 -3.55 14.42
CA GLY A 122 -10.67 -4.31 15.33
C GLY A 122 -9.26 -4.56 14.77
N MET A 123 -9.08 -4.45 13.46
CA MET A 123 -7.77 -4.54 12.81
C MET A 123 -6.86 -3.34 13.13
N ASP A 124 -7.42 -2.16 13.41
CA ASP A 124 -6.70 -0.99 13.92
C ASP A 124 -5.95 -1.28 15.24
N LYS A 125 -6.51 -2.15 16.09
CA LYS A 125 -5.91 -2.52 17.39
C LYS A 125 -4.97 -3.72 17.28
N GLY A 126 -5.26 -4.66 16.38
CA GLY A 126 -4.47 -5.89 16.20
C GLY A 126 -3.26 -5.72 15.28
N LEU A 127 -3.48 -5.20 14.06
CA LEU A 127 -2.46 -5.05 13.01
C LEU A 127 -2.12 -3.60 12.69
N ARG A 128 -2.80 -2.63 13.34
CA ARG A 128 -2.68 -1.20 13.04
C ARG A 128 -3.00 -0.90 11.57
N MET A 129 -4.05 -1.53 11.06
CA MET A 129 -4.59 -1.22 9.74
C MET A 129 -5.75 -0.26 9.92
N PHE A 130 -5.64 0.90 9.29
CA PHE A 130 -6.69 1.93 9.29
C PHE A 130 -7.45 1.85 7.96
N PRO A 131 -8.77 2.13 7.96
CA PRO A 131 -9.52 2.21 6.72
C PRO A 131 -8.91 3.28 5.82
N LEU A 132 -8.76 2.92 4.53
CA LEU A 132 -8.33 3.80 3.44
C LEU A 132 -9.37 4.86 3.11
#